data_AF-A0A4U3B1Y6-F1
#
_entry.id   AF-A0A4U3B1Y6-F1
#
_cell.length_a   1.000
_cell.length_b   1.000
_cell.length_c   1.000
_cell.angle_alpha   90.00
_cell.angle_beta   90.00
_cell.angle_gamma   90.00
#
_symmetry.space_group_name_H-M   'P 1'
#
loop_
_entity.id
_entity.type
_entity.pdbx_description
1 polymer ?
#
loop_
_entity_poly.entity_id
_entity_poly.type
_entity_poly.pdbx_seq_one_letter_code
_entity_poly.pdbx_strand_id
1 'polypeptide(L)' 'MKNSMVQFDNVIEKIHEYKEQLKQDFKKIILENCKTYGEVDNFLLAQMKDAQWNNNKLKIMIIEELKEEFEREKNSLSVQ' A
#
# COMPACT_ATOMS: atom_id res chain seq x y z
N MET A 1 -5.75 -6.68 -33.91
CA MET A 1 -5.50 -5.61 -32.91
C MET A 1 -6.51 -5.61 -31.76
N LYS A 2 -7.82 -5.84 -31.97
CA LYS A 2 -8.79 -5.94 -30.84
C LYS A 2 -8.47 -7.09 -29.86
N ASN A 3 -8.00 -8.23 -30.36
CA ASN A 3 -7.69 -9.40 -29.52
C ASN A 3 -6.46 -9.22 -28.61
N SER A 4 -5.46 -8.44 -29.02
CA SER A 4 -4.24 -8.18 -28.24
C SER A 4 -4.45 -7.15 -27.13
N MET A 5 -5.35 -6.19 -27.32
CA MET A 5 -5.73 -5.22 -26.28
C MET A 5 -6.44 -5.92 -25.11
N VAL A 6 -7.43 -6.77 -25.41
CA VAL A 6 -8.15 -7.58 -24.39
C VAL A 6 -7.19 -8.46 -23.59
N GLN A 7 -6.13 -8.98 -24.21
CA GLN A 7 -5.12 -9.79 -23.52
C GLN A 7 -4.24 -8.97 -22.58
N PHE A 8 -3.88 -7.74 -22.96
CA PHE A 8 -3.05 -6.87 -22.11
C PHE A 8 -3.85 -6.32 -20.93
N ASP A 9 -5.10 -5.93 -21.14
CA ASP A 9 -5.99 -5.45 -20.07
C ASP A 9 -6.17 -6.52 -18.98
N ASN A 10 -6.36 -7.79 -19.38
CA ASN A 10 -6.43 -8.92 -18.44
C ASN A 10 -5.12 -9.12 -17.64
N VAL A 11 -3.96 -8.82 -18.22
CA VAL A 11 -2.66 -8.88 -17.51
C VAL A 11 -2.57 -7.73 -16.50
N ILE A 12 -2.99 -6.53 -16.88
CA ILE A 12 -3.04 -5.37 -15.99
C ILE A 12 -3.98 -5.61 -14.81
N GLU A 13 -5.15 -6.19 -15.05
CA GLU A 13 -6.10 -6.54 -13.98
C GLU A 13 -5.48 -7.49 -12.95
N LYS A 14 -4.80 -8.56 -13.40
CA LYS A 14 -4.09 -9.48 -12.50
C LYS A 14 -2.99 -8.79 -11.68
N ILE A 15 -2.27 -7.84 -12.29
CA ILE A 15 -1.25 -7.05 -11.58
C ILE A 15 -1.91 -6.18 -10.51
N HIS A 16 -3.07 -5.59 -10.79
CA HIS A 16 -3.83 -4.80 -9.81
C HIS A 16 -4.32 -5.68 -8.65
N GLU A 17 -4.90 -6.85 -8.93
CA GLU A 17 -5.33 -7.81 -7.91
C GLU A 17 -4.16 -8.21 -7.01
N TYR A 18 -3.02 -8.53 -7.60
CA TYR A 18 -1.84 -8.92 -6.85
C TYR A 18 -1.27 -7.76 -6.01
N LYS A 19 -1.24 -6.55 -6.56
CA LYS A 19 -0.85 -5.33 -5.80
C LYS A 19 -1.76 -5.14 -4.60
N GLU A 20 -3.08 -5.30 -4.77
CA GLU A 20 -4.04 -5.15 -3.68
C GLU A 20 -3.82 -6.20 -2.60
N GLN A 21 -3.58 -7.46 -2.98
CA GLN A 21 -3.22 -8.51 -2.02
C GLN A 21 -1.96 -8.17 -1.23
N LEU A 22 -0.90 -7.71 -1.90
CA LEU A 22 0.34 -7.27 -1.24
C LEU A 22 0.11 -6.11 -0.27
N LYS A 23 -0.76 -5.16 -0.64
CA LYS A 23 -1.15 -4.05 0.24
C LYS A 23 -1.84 -4.55 1.49
N GLN A 24 -2.79 -5.48 1.36
CA GLN A 24 -3.51 -6.06 2.50
C GLN A 24 -2.59 -6.89 3.41
N ASP A 25 -1.70 -7.69 2.83
CA ASP A 25 -0.71 -8.46 3.59
C ASP A 25 0.22 -7.52 4.37
N PHE A 26 0.66 -6.42 3.74
CA PHE A 26 1.51 -5.44 4.40
C PHE A 26 0.76 -4.65 5.47
N LYS A 27 -0.51 -4.30 5.24
CA LYS A 27 -1.38 -3.69 6.28
C LYS A 27 -1.48 -4.59 7.50
N LYS A 28 -1.68 -5.90 7.31
CA LYS A 28 -1.74 -6.88 8.39
C LYS A 28 -0.45 -6.90 9.22
N ILE A 29 0.71 -6.91 8.58
CA ILE A 29 2.01 -6.82 9.26
C ILE A 29 2.09 -5.55 10.11
N ILE A 30 1.67 -4.39 9.58
CA ILE A 30 1.67 -3.13 10.32
C ILE A 30 0.79 -3.25 11.56
N LEU A 31 -0.45 -3.74 11.41
CA LEU A 31 -1.41 -3.88 12.52
C LEU A 31 -0.95 -4.90 13.58
N GLU A 32 -0.18 -5.91 13.21
CA GLU A 32 0.40 -6.88 14.14
C GLU A 32 1.60 -6.31 14.93
N ASN A 33 2.33 -5.35 14.36
CA ASN A 33 3.58 -4.82 14.92
C ASN A 33 3.47 -3.40 15.51
N CYS A 34 2.41 -2.66 15.18
CA CYS A 34 2.18 -1.29 15.62
C CYS A 34 0.90 -1.23 16.45
N LYS A 35 0.97 -0.61 17.64
CA LYS A 35 -0.17 -0.47 18.57
C LYS A 35 -0.80 0.92 18.53
N THR A 36 -0.10 1.90 17.98
CA THR A 36 -0.53 3.30 17.89
C THR A 36 -0.30 3.86 16.48
N TYR A 37 -1.07 4.89 16.11
CA TYR A 37 -0.86 5.59 14.83
C TYR A 37 0.53 6.20 14.70
N GLY A 38 1.15 6.65 15.80
CA GLY A 38 2.53 7.14 15.77
C GLY A 38 3.56 6.04 15.45
N GLU A 39 3.33 4.81 15.90
CA GLU A 39 4.17 3.66 15.51
C GLU A 39 3.98 3.30 14.04
N VAL A 40 2.74 3.36 13.54
CA VAL A 40 2.43 3.16 12.11
C VAL A 40 3.17 4.19 11.25
N ASP A 41 3.11 5.47 11.61
CA ASP A 41 3.78 6.56 10.88
C ASP A 41 5.30 6.34 10.80
N ASN A 42 5.92 5.98 11.93
CA ASN A 42 7.35 5.70 12.00
C ASN A 42 7.74 4.46 11.17
N PHE A 43 6.92 3.40 11.23
CA PHE A 43 7.15 2.17 10.48
C PHE A 43 7.07 2.43 8.97
N LEU A 44 6.00 3.09 8.50
CA LEU A 44 5.82 3.45 7.09
C LEU A 44 6.93 4.39 6.60
N LEU A 45 7.37 5.34 7.42
CA LEU A 45 8.49 6.22 7.08
C LEU A 45 9.81 5.46 6.87
N ALA A 46 10.12 4.49 7.74
CA ALA A 46 11.30 3.65 7.60
C ALA A 46 11.24 2.82 6.31
N GLN A 47 10.08 2.21 6.04
CA GLN A 47 9.86 1.42 4.83
C GLN A 47 9.91 2.26 3.55
N MET A 48 9.45 3.53 3.61
CA MET A 48 9.51 4.46 2.49
C MET A 48 10.95 4.81 2.13
N LYS A 49 11.78 5.11 3.14
CA LYS A 49 13.21 5.42 2.93
C LYS A 49 13.94 4.25 2.28
N ASP A 50 13.71 3.03 2.76
CA ASP A 50 14.25 1.81 2.16
C ASP A 50 13.77 1.63 0.70
N ALA A 51 12.48 1.84 0.43
CA ALA A 51 11.93 1.72 -0.91
C ALA A 51 12.52 2.75 -1.89
N GLN A 52 12.71 4.00 -1.44
CA GLN A 52 13.34 5.06 -2.22
C GLN A 52 14.82 4.76 -2.50
N TRP A 53 15.56 4.29 -1.48
CA TRP A 53 16.97 3.90 -1.64
C TRP A 53 17.14 2.81 -2.70
N ASN A 54 16.23 1.84 -2.71
CA ASN A 54 16.25 0.72 -3.66
C ASN A 54 15.49 1.02 -4.98
N ASN A 55 14.97 2.24 -5.17
CA ASN A 55 14.13 2.63 -6.31
C ASN A 55 12.96 1.64 -6.56
N ASN A 56 12.38 1.08 -5.50
CA ASN A 56 11.32 0.10 -5.58
C ASN A 56 9.95 0.79 -5.74
N LYS A 57 9.57 1.04 -7.00
CA LYS A 57 8.33 1.77 -7.35
C LYS A 57 7.06 1.10 -6.83
N LEU A 58 6.97 -0.23 -6.87
CA LEU A 58 5.80 -0.96 -6.37
C LEU A 58 5.64 -0.77 -4.86
N LYS A 59 6.74 -0.89 -4.12
CA LYS A 59 6.75 -0.69 -2.67
C LYS A 59 6.39 0.75 -2.30
N ILE A 60 6.93 1.75 -3.02
CA ILE A 60 6.57 3.16 -2.82
C ILE A 60 5.06 3.37 -2.99
N MET A 61 4.48 2.89 -4.09
CA MET A 61 3.04 3.01 -4.37
C MET A 61 2.18 2.40 -3.27
N ILE A 62 2.51 1.19 -2.83
CA ILE A 62 1.77 0.50 -1.74
C ILE A 62 1.86 1.29 -0.42
N ILE A 63 3.03 1.83 -0.09
CA ILE A 63 3.23 2.62 1.14
C ILE A 63 2.41 3.92 1.09
N GLU A 64 2.36 4.61 -0.05
CA GLU A 64 1.58 5.83 -0.22
C GLU A 64 0.08 5.56 -0.03
N GLU A 65 -0.45 4.50 -0.64
CA GLU A 65 -1.86 4.11 -0.49
C GLU A 65 -2.21 3.78 0.97
N LEU A 66 -1.36 3.02 1.66
CA LEU A 66 -1.56 2.69 3.07
C LEU A 66 -1.48 3.91 3.98
N LYS A 67 -0.56 4.84 3.70
CA LYS A 67 -0.45 6.08 4.47
C LYS A 67 -1.74 6.89 4.40
N GLU A 68 -2.32 7.03 3.21
CA GLU A 68 -3.62 7.70 3.06
C GLU A 68 -4.75 6.95 3.78
N GLU A 69 -4.75 5.62 3.73
CA GLU A 69 -5.74 4.79 4.39
C GLU A 69 -5.71 4.95 5.91
N PHE A 70 -4.53 4.85 6.53
CA PHE A 70 -4.38 5.05 7.97
C PHE A 70 -4.69 6.48 8.42
N GLU A 71 -4.35 7.50 7.61
CA GLU A 71 -4.74 8.88 7.89
C GLU A 71 -6.27 9.07 7.82
N ARG A 72 -6.96 8.44 6.87
CA ARG A 72 -8.44 8.45 6.84
C ARG A 72 -9.02 7.77 8.08
N GLU A 73 -8.49 6.62 8.48
CA GLU A 73 -8.94 5.90 9.69
C GLU A 73 -8.75 6.76 10.95
N LYS A 74 -7.54 7.33 11.15
CA LYS A 74 -7.22 8.22 12.26
C LYS A 74 -8.15 9.43 12.34
N ASN A 75 -8.40 10.09 11.22
CA ASN A 75 -9.30 11.25 11.16
C ASN A 75 -10.78 10.85 11.34
N SER A 76 -11.17 9.62 11.00
CA SER A 76 -12.53 9.13 11.24
C SER A 76 -12.81 8.85 12.73
N LEU A 77 -11.78 8.50 13.51
CA LEU A 77 -11.88 8.28 14.95
C LEU A 77 -11.94 9.57 15.77
N SER A 78 -11.52 10.72 15.20
CA SER A 78 -11.51 12.01 15.89
C SER A 78 -12.81 12.82 15.80
N VAL A 79 -13.88 12.27 15.21
CA VAL A 79 -15.17 12.96 15.01
C VAL A 79 -16.28 12.45 15.94
N GLN A 80 -15.93 11.73 17.01
CA GLN A 80 -16.83 11.35 18.12
C GLN A 80 -16.38 12.04 19.41
#